data_AF-A0A2E3DQ56-F1
#
_entry.id   AF-A0A2E3DQ56-F1
#
_cell.length_a   1.000
_cell.length_b   1.000
_cell.length_c   1.000
_cell.angle_alpha   90.00
_cell.angle_beta   90.00
_cell.angle_gamma   90.00
#
_symmetry.space_group_name_H-M   'P 1'
#
loop_
_entity.id
_entity.type
_entity.pdbx_description
1 polymer ?
#
loop_
_entity_poly.entity_id
_entity_poly.type
_entity_poly.pdbx_seq_one_letter_code
_entity_poly.pdbx_strand_id
1 'polypeptide(L)'
;MVSVASNLNTNQQHSIWELLRNTALVTSCLFTNIAAFILLARSHLYSENLTGQQVWIIGLTVISGVALLRCLGGFPSNTDRSRFAKYSWYLQSFTIFQIILLLSVTTRSTEPFAAVAMFALISEAFWWIQNYRNGKSTDTIITKDLSLDYDIQADLESRLLRSLEKHHVEHDRQCNDAELPDHASQFWVRTVDIHGETISASQRVQFTTAQRHQHLHLSFVPGLPSIPHVKATLLEGPDVEITVAEKQDFGIRLDLKLNHTYEEPVEVLVQIEIFAEIRQAA
;
A
#
# COMPACT_ATOMS: atom_id res chain seq x y z
N MET A 1 38.20 -11.07 -18.47
CA MET A 1 38.16 -11.87 -17.23
C MET A 1 37.21 -11.18 -16.27
N VAL A 2 36.01 -11.72 -16.12
CA VAL A 2 34.93 -11.14 -15.31
C VAL A 2 35.05 -11.68 -13.89
N SER A 3 35.24 -10.78 -12.92
CA SER A 3 35.15 -11.10 -11.50
C SER A 3 33.68 -11.19 -11.11
N VAL A 4 33.14 -12.41 -11.17
CA VAL A 4 31.89 -12.79 -10.52
C VAL A 4 32.20 -12.98 -9.02
N ALA A 5 31.97 -11.95 -8.22
CA ALA A 5 31.90 -12.10 -6.77
C ALA A 5 31.12 -10.97 -6.10
N SER A 6 30.05 -11.39 -5.42
CA SER A 6 29.51 -10.81 -4.18
C SER A 6 29.00 -9.37 -4.20
N ASN A 7 27.69 -9.21 -4.38
CA ASN A 7 26.87 -8.70 -3.28
C ASN A 7 25.40 -9.09 -3.48
N LEU A 8 25.10 -10.36 -3.18
CA LEU A 8 23.80 -10.77 -2.68
C LEU A 8 23.63 -10.14 -1.29
N ASN A 9 23.38 -8.82 -1.25
CA ASN A 9 22.79 -8.19 -0.08
C ASN A 9 21.30 -8.05 -0.35
N THR A 10 20.66 -9.21 -0.56
CA THR A 10 19.23 -9.34 -0.36
C THR A 10 18.97 -8.86 1.05
N ASN A 11 18.32 -7.71 1.15
CA ASN A 11 17.81 -7.11 2.38
C ASN A 11 16.68 -8.02 2.92
N GLN A 12 17.07 -9.23 3.32
CA GLN A 12 16.23 -10.29 3.85
C GLN A 12 16.19 -10.16 5.38
N GLN A 13 16.19 -8.92 5.89
CA GLN A 13 15.70 -8.62 7.21
C GLN A 13 14.16 -8.59 7.17
N HIS A 14 13.54 -9.72 6.84
CA HIS A 14 12.24 -10.00 7.45
C HIS A 14 12.53 -10.09 8.94
N SER A 15 12.30 -8.97 9.62
CA SER A 15 12.57 -8.80 11.04
C SER A 15 12.01 -10.02 11.76
N ILE A 16 12.84 -10.70 12.57
CA ILE A 16 12.43 -11.86 13.38
C ILE A 16 11.15 -11.52 14.17
N TRP A 17 10.95 -10.24 14.50
CA TRP A 17 9.71 -9.72 15.07
C TRP A 17 8.48 -9.86 14.18
N GLU A 18 8.56 -9.67 12.87
CA GLU A 18 7.45 -9.90 11.95
C GLU A 18 7.11 -11.37 11.80
N LEU A 19 8.15 -12.22 11.73
CA LEU A 19 7.98 -13.66 11.70
C LEU A 19 7.29 -14.12 12.99
N LEU A 20 7.83 -13.74 14.16
CA LEU A 20 7.27 -14.04 15.47
C LEU A 20 5.86 -13.47 15.65
N ARG A 21 5.61 -12.22 15.26
CA ARG A 21 4.28 -11.60 15.33
C ARG A 21 3.27 -12.36 14.49
N ASN A 22 3.65 -12.82 13.30
CA ASN A 22 2.75 -13.51 12.39
C ASN A 22 2.53 -14.99 12.78
N THR A 23 3.56 -15.69 13.26
CA THR A 23 3.44 -17.11 13.63
C THR A 23 2.92 -17.32 15.05
N ALA A 24 3.40 -16.55 16.04
CA ALA A 24 3.00 -16.73 17.44
C ALA A 24 1.51 -16.46 17.66
N LEU A 25 0.96 -15.44 16.99
CA LEU A 25 -0.45 -15.11 17.08
C LEU A 25 -1.34 -16.20 16.45
N VAL A 26 -0.93 -16.77 15.32
CA VAL A 26 -1.66 -17.87 14.67
C VAL A 26 -1.68 -19.10 15.55
N THR A 27 -0.55 -19.48 16.14
CA THR A 27 -0.46 -20.68 17.00
C THR A 27 -1.33 -20.56 18.25
N SER A 28 -1.32 -19.40 18.91
CA SER A 28 -2.16 -19.18 20.09
C SER A 28 -3.64 -19.17 19.74
N CYS A 29 -4.04 -18.53 18.63
CA CYS A 29 -5.42 -18.53 18.20
C CYS A 29 -5.90 -19.93 17.76
N LEU A 30 -5.05 -20.76 17.13
CA LEU A 30 -5.40 -22.15 16.81
C LEU A 30 -5.63 -22.97 18.07
N PHE A 31 -4.75 -22.83 19.05
CA PHE A 31 -4.88 -23.53 20.33
C PHE A 31 -6.18 -23.13 21.05
N THR A 32 -6.52 -21.83 21.10
CA THR A 32 -7.76 -21.38 21.74
C THR A 32 -9.01 -21.89 21.01
N ASN A 33 -9.01 -21.96 19.67
CA ASN A 33 -10.12 -22.53 18.91
C ASN A 33 -10.30 -24.03 19.15
N ILE A 34 -9.19 -24.78 19.23
CA ILE A 34 -9.24 -26.22 19.54
C ILE A 34 -9.76 -26.42 20.97
N ALA A 35 -9.28 -25.64 21.94
CA ALA A 35 -9.74 -25.71 23.32
C ALA A 35 -11.24 -25.37 23.44
N ALA A 36 -11.69 -24.29 22.80
CA ALA A 36 -13.10 -23.89 22.79
C ALA A 36 -13.98 -24.93 22.10
N PHE A 37 -13.53 -25.54 21.00
CA PHE A 37 -14.23 -26.63 20.34
C PHE A 37 -14.37 -27.87 21.25
N ILE A 38 -13.30 -28.26 21.96
CA ILE A 38 -13.35 -29.38 22.91
C ILE A 38 -14.34 -29.08 24.04
N LEU A 39 -14.32 -27.85 24.58
CA LEU A 39 -15.26 -27.42 25.62
C LEU A 39 -16.71 -27.43 25.11
N LEU A 40 -16.94 -27.01 23.86
CA LEU A 40 -18.25 -27.07 23.22
C LEU A 40 -18.73 -28.51 23.02
N ALA A 41 -17.87 -29.39 22.51
CA ALA A 41 -18.19 -30.82 22.33
C ALA A 41 -18.54 -31.50 23.67
N ARG A 42 -17.87 -31.06 24.76
CA ARG A 42 -18.10 -31.56 26.12
C ARG A 42 -19.11 -30.74 26.92
N SER A 43 -19.75 -29.74 26.33
CA SER A 43 -20.67 -28.81 27.04
C SER A 43 -21.78 -29.56 27.77
N HIS A 44 -22.30 -30.64 27.18
CA HIS A 44 -23.33 -31.52 27.75
C HIS A 44 -22.92 -32.24 29.04
N LEU A 45 -21.61 -32.31 29.37
CA LEU A 45 -21.10 -32.96 30.58
C LEU A 45 -20.98 -32.00 31.77
N TYR A 46 -21.13 -30.70 31.55
CA TYR A 46 -21.06 -29.70 32.62
C TYR A 46 -22.46 -29.43 33.15
N SER A 47 -22.70 -29.77 34.42
CA SER A 47 -23.97 -29.53 35.11
C SER A 47 -24.04 -28.15 35.78
N GLU A 48 -22.92 -27.44 35.87
CA GLU A 48 -22.86 -26.13 36.53
C GLU A 48 -23.15 -25.01 35.54
N ASN A 49 -24.20 -24.25 35.83
CA ASN A 49 -24.56 -23.07 35.05
C ASN A 49 -23.69 -21.89 35.47
N LEU A 50 -23.24 -21.10 34.50
CA LEU A 50 -22.51 -19.87 34.79
C LEU A 50 -23.43 -18.82 35.42
N THR A 51 -22.92 -18.11 36.42
CA THR A 51 -23.58 -16.94 36.99
C THR A 51 -23.54 -15.76 36.01
N GLY A 52 -24.52 -14.85 36.09
CA GLY A 52 -24.60 -13.70 35.18
C GLY A 52 -23.35 -12.80 35.20
N GLN A 53 -22.69 -12.66 36.35
CA GLN A 53 -21.43 -11.91 36.47
C GLN A 53 -20.28 -12.61 35.73
N GLN A 54 -20.19 -13.94 35.81
CA GLN A 54 -19.18 -14.70 35.07
C GLN A 54 -19.36 -14.58 33.56
N VAL A 55 -20.61 -14.58 33.07
CA VAL A 55 -20.91 -14.38 31.65
C VAL A 55 -20.39 -13.02 31.16
N TRP A 56 -20.60 -11.95 31.94
CA TRP A 56 -20.06 -10.62 31.63
C TRP A 56 -18.54 -10.59 31.60
N ILE A 57 -17.89 -11.13 32.64
CA ILE A 57 -16.43 -11.12 32.76
C ILE A 57 -15.80 -11.88 31.60
N ILE A 58 -16.29 -13.09 31.30
CA ILE A 58 -15.76 -13.92 30.21
C ILE A 58 -15.99 -13.22 28.87
N GLY A 59 -17.22 -12.76 28.62
CA GLY A 59 -17.60 -12.11 27.37
C GLY A 59 -16.77 -10.86 27.06
N LEU A 60 -16.68 -9.93 28.01
CA LEU A 60 -15.93 -8.68 27.83
C LEU A 60 -14.42 -8.92 27.70
N THR A 61 -13.87 -9.86 28.48
CA THR A 61 -12.43 -10.20 28.40
C THR A 61 -12.08 -10.73 27.02
N VAL A 62 -12.90 -11.61 26.45
CA VAL A 62 -12.66 -12.17 25.11
C VAL A 62 -12.81 -11.09 24.03
N ILE A 63 -13.87 -10.29 24.05
CA ILE A 63 -14.09 -9.23 23.06
C ILE A 63 -12.93 -8.21 23.10
N SER A 64 -12.55 -7.75 24.29
CA SER A 64 -11.47 -6.78 24.47
C SER A 64 -10.11 -7.37 24.05
N GLY A 65 -9.81 -8.61 24.46
CA GLY A 65 -8.57 -9.29 24.08
C GLY A 65 -8.44 -9.46 22.56
N VAL A 66 -9.51 -9.85 21.88
CA VAL A 66 -9.50 -9.96 20.41
C VAL A 66 -9.38 -8.59 19.75
N ALA A 67 -10.04 -7.54 20.24
CA ALA A 67 -9.89 -6.19 19.72
C ALA A 67 -8.43 -5.70 19.82
N LEU A 68 -7.77 -5.94 20.96
CA LEU A 68 -6.36 -5.59 21.15
C LEU A 68 -5.45 -6.37 20.20
N LEU A 69 -5.70 -7.68 20.03
CA LEU A 69 -4.97 -8.50 19.07
C LEU A 69 -5.16 -8.04 17.62
N ARG A 70 -6.36 -7.56 17.25
CA ARG A 70 -6.62 -6.96 15.93
C ARG A 70 -5.89 -5.65 15.73
N CYS A 71 -5.81 -4.80 16.77
CA CYS A 71 -5.01 -3.58 16.74
C CYS A 71 -3.51 -3.88 16.53
N LEU A 72 -2.96 -4.87 17.24
CA LEU A 72 -1.54 -5.26 17.12
C LEU A 72 -1.23 -6.00 15.81
N GLY A 73 -2.18 -6.79 15.31
CA GLY A 73 -2.03 -7.53 14.06
C GLY A 73 -2.22 -6.65 12.84
N GLY A 74 -3.11 -5.65 12.88
CA GLY A 74 -3.52 -4.90 11.71
C GLY A 74 -4.50 -5.66 10.81
N PHE A 75 -4.86 -5.05 9.67
CA PHE A 75 -5.93 -5.56 8.80
C PHE A 75 -5.44 -6.62 7.79
N PRO A 76 -6.29 -7.58 7.40
CA PRO A 76 -5.96 -8.59 6.40
C PRO A 76 -5.92 -8.03 4.97
N SER A 77 -6.48 -6.84 4.74
CA SER A 77 -6.55 -6.25 3.41
C SER A 77 -5.22 -5.72 2.85
N ASN A 78 -4.17 -5.63 3.67
CA ASN A 78 -2.85 -5.21 3.18
C ASN A 78 -2.25 -6.32 2.28
N THR A 79 -1.81 -5.94 1.08
CA THR A 79 -1.22 -6.84 0.07
C THR A 79 0.09 -7.45 0.54
N ASP A 80 0.89 -6.71 1.29
CA ASP A 80 2.24 -7.11 1.74
C ASP A 80 2.24 -8.14 2.87
N ARG A 81 1.05 -8.57 3.30
CA ARG A 81 0.90 -9.42 4.48
C ARG A 81 0.87 -10.89 4.12
N SER A 82 1.63 -11.69 4.89
CA SER A 82 1.67 -13.15 4.73
C SER A 82 0.27 -13.79 4.83
N ARG A 83 0.04 -14.87 4.06
CA ARG A 83 -1.24 -15.61 4.06
C ARG A 83 -1.62 -16.09 5.46
N PHE A 84 -0.63 -16.51 6.27
CA PHE A 84 -0.85 -16.93 7.66
C PHE A 84 -1.41 -15.82 8.53
N ALA A 85 -0.92 -14.59 8.39
CA ALA A 85 -1.42 -13.48 9.17
C ALA A 85 -2.85 -13.08 8.76
N LYS A 86 -3.22 -13.26 7.48
CA LYS A 86 -4.62 -13.12 7.02
C LYS A 86 -5.50 -14.18 7.68
N TYR A 87 -5.08 -15.44 7.72
CA TYR A 87 -5.80 -16.50 8.41
C TYR A 87 -5.96 -16.23 9.91
N SER A 88 -4.94 -15.67 10.58
CA SER A 88 -5.02 -15.29 11.99
C SER A 88 -6.21 -14.39 12.29
N TRP A 89 -6.50 -13.45 11.39
CA TRP A 89 -7.57 -12.47 11.57
C TRP A 89 -8.96 -13.13 11.51
N TYR A 90 -9.18 -14.03 10.55
CA TYR A 90 -10.42 -14.81 10.47
C TYR A 90 -10.57 -15.76 11.66
N LEU A 91 -9.46 -16.34 12.11
CA LEU A 91 -9.44 -17.23 13.27
C LEU A 91 -9.90 -16.53 14.55
N GLN A 92 -9.62 -15.23 14.68
CA GLN A 92 -10.09 -14.41 15.81
C GLN A 92 -11.61 -14.19 15.76
N SER A 93 -12.21 -13.90 14.60
CA SER A 93 -13.68 -13.85 14.46
C SER A 93 -14.32 -15.18 14.84
N PHE A 94 -13.68 -16.29 14.44
CA PHE A 94 -14.14 -17.62 14.78
C PHE A 94 -14.07 -17.90 16.30
N THR A 95 -13.03 -17.44 17.00
CA THR A 95 -12.98 -17.56 18.47
C THR A 95 -14.13 -16.84 19.16
N ILE A 96 -14.47 -15.61 18.72
CA ILE A 96 -15.60 -14.86 19.29
C ILE A 96 -16.90 -15.63 19.10
N PHE A 97 -17.13 -16.16 17.89
CA PHE A 97 -18.31 -16.98 17.60
C PHE A 97 -18.39 -18.22 18.50
N GLN A 98 -17.29 -18.97 18.64
CA GLN A 98 -17.25 -20.17 19.48
C GLN A 98 -17.53 -19.85 20.95
N ILE A 99 -17.00 -18.75 21.48
CA ILE A 99 -17.24 -18.33 22.86
C ILE A 99 -18.70 -17.90 23.07
N ILE A 100 -19.30 -17.18 22.13
CA ILE A 100 -20.73 -16.84 22.21
C ILE A 100 -21.59 -18.11 22.19
N LEU A 101 -21.25 -19.09 21.34
CA LEU A 101 -21.95 -20.36 21.28
C LEU A 101 -21.81 -21.13 22.60
N LEU A 102 -20.61 -21.15 23.18
CA LEU A 102 -20.36 -21.80 24.47
C LEU A 102 -21.14 -21.11 25.59
N LEU A 103 -21.15 -19.79 25.63
CA LEU A 103 -21.95 -19.01 26.58
C LEU A 103 -23.44 -19.27 26.39
N SER A 104 -23.93 -19.38 25.16
CA SER A 104 -25.34 -19.68 24.86
C SER A 104 -25.80 -21.02 25.42
N VAL A 105 -24.91 -22.03 25.49
CA VAL A 105 -25.23 -23.36 26.01
C VAL A 105 -25.06 -23.45 27.53
N THR A 106 -24.20 -22.62 28.12
CA THR A 106 -23.80 -22.70 29.54
C THR A 106 -24.47 -21.67 30.45
N THR A 107 -25.08 -20.61 29.88
CA THR A 107 -25.80 -19.59 30.64
C THR A 107 -27.28 -19.95 30.79
N ARG A 108 -27.81 -19.77 32.00
CA ARG A 108 -29.26 -19.76 32.23
C ARG A 108 -29.85 -18.35 32.16
N SER A 109 -29.01 -17.34 32.37
CA SER A 109 -29.40 -15.93 32.35
C SER A 109 -29.38 -15.37 30.93
N THR A 110 -30.54 -14.91 30.45
CA THR A 110 -30.72 -14.37 29.10
C THR A 110 -30.23 -12.94 28.95
N GLU A 111 -30.43 -12.10 29.96
CA GLU A 111 -30.03 -10.68 29.94
C GLU A 111 -28.51 -10.45 29.71
N PRO A 112 -27.59 -11.00 30.54
CA PRO A 112 -26.16 -10.76 30.35
C PRO A 112 -25.65 -11.39 29.06
N PHE A 113 -26.21 -12.54 28.67
CA PHE A 113 -25.88 -13.19 27.42
C PHE A 113 -26.25 -12.34 26.21
N ALA A 114 -27.49 -11.83 26.16
CA ALA A 114 -27.97 -11.01 25.05
C ALA A 114 -27.11 -9.74 24.90
N ALA A 115 -26.75 -9.10 26.01
CA ALA A 115 -25.89 -7.92 25.98
C ALA A 115 -24.48 -8.25 25.43
N VAL A 116 -23.84 -9.31 25.92
CA VAL A 116 -22.52 -9.76 25.43
C VAL A 116 -22.58 -10.13 23.94
N ALA A 117 -23.62 -10.84 23.50
CA ALA A 117 -23.80 -11.21 22.11
C ALA A 117 -23.97 -9.97 21.21
N MET A 118 -24.77 -8.98 21.65
CA MET A 118 -24.92 -7.71 20.93
C MET A 118 -23.59 -6.94 20.82
N PHE A 119 -22.82 -6.84 21.90
CA PHE A 119 -21.50 -6.20 21.86
C PHE A 119 -20.56 -6.90 20.90
N ALA A 120 -20.56 -8.23 20.87
CA ALA A 120 -19.73 -8.98 19.94
C ALA A 120 -20.15 -8.74 18.47
N LEU A 121 -21.45 -8.72 18.16
CA LEU A 121 -21.93 -8.44 16.81
C LEU A 121 -21.56 -7.02 16.35
N ILE A 122 -21.73 -6.02 17.21
CA ILE A 122 -21.33 -4.64 16.92
C ILE A 122 -19.83 -4.54 16.69
N SER A 123 -19.03 -5.22 17.53
CA SER A 123 -17.58 -5.25 17.39
C SER A 123 -17.16 -5.90 16.07
N GLU A 124 -17.72 -7.07 15.71
CA GLU A 124 -17.43 -7.72 14.43
C GLU A 124 -17.82 -6.84 13.25
N ALA A 125 -19.03 -6.26 13.26
CA ALA A 125 -19.48 -5.37 12.20
C ALA A 125 -18.52 -4.17 12.02
N PHE A 126 -18.09 -3.55 13.11
CA PHE A 126 -17.13 -2.45 13.08
C PHE A 126 -15.80 -2.87 12.43
N TRP A 127 -15.23 -4.00 12.84
CA TRP A 127 -13.95 -4.49 12.31
C TRP A 127 -14.04 -4.87 10.83
N TRP A 128 -15.14 -5.49 10.39
CA TRP A 128 -15.34 -5.85 9.00
C TRP A 128 -15.59 -4.64 8.10
N ILE A 129 -16.35 -3.64 8.57
CA ILE A 129 -16.54 -2.36 7.87
C ILE A 129 -15.19 -1.67 7.69
N GLN A 130 -14.37 -1.61 8.74
CA GLN A 130 -13.06 -0.99 8.68
C GLN A 130 -12.11 -1.74 7.74
N ASN A 131 -12.12 -3.08 7.76
CA ASN A 131 -11.35 -3.90 6.83
C ASN A 131 -11.76 -3.65 5.37
N TYR A 132 -13.07 -3.59 5.10
CA TYR A 132 -13.61 -3.32 3.76
C TYR A 132 -13.24 -1.92 3.25
N ARG A 133 -13.27 -0.90 4.12
CA ARG A 133 -12.82 0.46 3.78
C ARG A 133 -11.34 0.49 3.39
N ASN A 134 -10.49 -0.23 4.11
CA ASN A 134 -9.07 -0.30 3.83
C ASN A 134 -8.76 -1.07 2.52
N GLY A 135 -9.57 -2.07 2.16
CA GLY A 135 -9.36 -2.84 0.93
C GLY A 135 -9.67 -2.10 -0.36
N LYS A 136 -10.69 -1.25 -0.35
CA LYS A 136 -10.98 -0.40 -1.52
C LYS A 136 -9.85 0.57 -1.87
N SER A 137 -8.99 0.93 -0.92
CA SER A 137 -7.82 1.75 -1.19
C SER A 137 -6.68 0.98 -1.85
N THR A 138 -6.70 -0.36 -1.86
CA THR A 138 -5.56 -1.19 -2.28
C THR A 138 -5.78 -1.89 -3.64
N ASP A 139 -7.04 -2.10 -4.07
CA ASP A 139 -7.36 -2.96 -5.23
C ASP A 139 -7.19 -2.34 -6.64
N THR A 140 -6.67 -1.12 -6.78
CA THR A 140 -6.48 -0.50 -8.12
C THR A 140 -5.08 -0.71 -8.70
N ILE A 141 -4.54 -1.92 -8.62
CA ILE A 141 -3.33 -2.32 -9.38
C ILE A 141 -3.63 -3.65 -10.07
N ILE A 142 -4.25 -3.58 -11.24
CA ILE A 142 -4.27 -4.68 -12.21
C ILE A 142 -3.01 -4.51 -13.06
N THR A 143 -1.91 -5.11 -12.62
CA THR A 143 -0.74 -5.37 -13.46
C THR A 143 -1.12 -6.48 -14.43
N LYS A 144 -1.40 -6.11 -15.68
CA LYS A 144 -1.44 -7.06 -16.79
C LYS A 144 0.00 -7.19 -17.29
N ASP A 145 0.65 -8.30 -16.95
CA ASP A 145 1.95 -8.69 -17.50
C ASP A 145 1.90 -8.63 -19.03
N LEU A 146 2.60 -7.65 -19.60
CA LEU A 146 2.94 -7.64 -21.02
C LEU A 146 4.36 -8.19 -21.12
N SER A 147 4.48 -9.44 -21.56
CA SER A 147 5.75 -10.02 -21.99
C SER A 147 6.22 -9.30 -23.25
N LEU A 148 7.08 -8.29 -23.11
CA LEU A 148 7.75 -7.65 -24.25
C LEU A 148 8.98 -8.49 -24.64
N ASP A 149 8.88 -9.13 -25.80
CA ASP A 149 9.98 -9.66 -26.59
C ASP A 149 10.70 -8.46 -27.25
N TYR A 150 11.58 -7.79 -26.50
CA TYR A 150 12.36 -6.65 -26.97
C TYR A 150 13.84 -6.87 -26.66
N ASP A 151 14.66 -6.96 -27.71
CA ASP A 151 16.09 -7.23 -27.59
C ASP A 151 16.86 -5.94 -27.26
N ILE A 152 17.01 -5.70 -25.95
CA ILE A 152 17.58 -4.49 -25.32
C ILE A 152 18.98 -4.17 -25.85
N GLN A 153 19.73 -5.19 -26.31
CA GLN A 153 21.14 -5.04 -26.62
C GLN A 153 21.40 -4.25 -27.91
N ALA A 154 20.53 -4.40 -28.92
CA ALA A 154 20.66 -3.68 -30.19
C ALA A 154 20.28 -2.20 -30.08
N ASP A 155 19.27 -1.86 -29.28
CA ASP A 155 18.85 -0.47 -29.05
C ASP A 155 19.91 0.31 -28.25
N LEU A 156 20.54 -0.34 -27.26
CA LEU A 156 21.55 0.29 -26.42
C LEU A 156 22.83 0.67 -27.19
N GLU A 157 23.28 -0.18 -28.12
CA GLU A 157 24.45 0.09 -28.95
C GLU A 157 24.22 1.28 -29.89
N SER A 158 23.03 1.36 -30.49
CA SER A 158 22.65 2.47 -31.37
C SER A 158 22.58 3.82 -30.63
N ARG A 159 22.12 3.81 -29.37
CA ARG A 159 22.02 5.02 -28.52
C ARG A 159 23.40 5.50 -28.04
N LEU A 160 24.29 4.58 -27.71
CA LEU A 160 25.66 4.92 -27.29
C LEU A 160 26.46 5.56 -28.42
N LEU A 161 26.36 5.02 -29.65
CA LEU A 161 27.02 5.60 -30.82
C LEU A 161 26.49 7.02 -31.11
N ARG A 162 25.17 7.23 -31.03
CA ARG A 162 24.55 8.55 -31.22
C ARG A 162 24.94 9.54 -30.12
N SER A 163 25.13 9.09 -28.88
CA SER A 163 25.53 9.93 -27.75
C SER A 163 27.00 10.37 -27.85
N LEU A 164 27.89 9.49 -28.33
CA LEU A 164 29.30 9.81 -28.60
C LEU A 164 29.46 10.85 -29.71
N GLU A 165 28.64 10.80 -30.75
CA GLU A 165 28.66 11.77 -31.85
C GLU A 165 28.17 13.17 -31.41
N LYS A 166 27.19 13.21 -30.50
CA LYS A 166 26.63 14.47 -29.98
C LYS A 166 27.56 15.20 -28.99
N HIS A 167 28.46 14.47 -28.32
CA HIS A 167 29.36 15.03 -27.31
C HIS A 167 30.51 15.89 -27.87
N HIS A 168 30.73 15.89 -29.19
CA HIS A 168 31.79 16.68 -29.82
C HIS A 168 31.38 18.11 -30.22
N VAL A 169 30.11 18.50 -30.04
CA VAL A 169 29.58 19.77 -30.60
C VAL A 169 29.10 20.80 -29.56
N GLU A 170 28.90 20.44 -28.29
CA GLU A 170 28.25 21.35 -27.31
C GLU A 170 29.13 21.69 -26.09
N HIS A 171 30.14 22.52 -26.29
CA HIS A 171 30.70 23.39 -25.25
C HIS A 171 30.29 24.83 -25.62
N ASP A 172 29.25 25.36 -24.95
CA ASP A 172 28.83 26.79 -24.86
C ASP A 172 27.31 27.05 -25.01
N ARG A 173 26.44 26.35 -24.28
CA ARG A 173 25.07 26.83 -24.07
C ARG A 173 24.64 26.82 -22.61
N GLN A 174 24.58 28.05 -22.10
CA GLN A 174 23.85 28.49 -20.91
C GLN A 174 22.42 27.92 -20.95
N CYS A 175 22.06 27.21 -19.88
CA CYS A 175 20.80 26.49 -19.70
C CYS A 175 19.62 27.45 -19.56
N ASN A 176 19.00 27.82 -20.69
CA ASN A 176 17.68 28.43 -20.72
C ASN A 176 16.67 27.38 -21.18
N ASP A 177 15.58 27.26 -20.42
CA ASP A 177 14.28 26.64 -20.73
C ASP A 177 14.34 25.35 -21.56
N ALA A 178 14.33 24.22 -20.84
CA ALA A 178 14.26 22.89 -21.43
C ALA A 178 12.89 22.63 -22.06
N GLU A 179 12.72 23.14 -23.28
CA GLU A 179 11.63 22.80 -24.19
C GLU A 179 11.68 21.28 -24.47
N LEU A 180 10.60 20.58 -24.16
CA LEU A 180 10.49 19.14 -24.39
C LEU A 180 10.48 18.90 -25.91
N PRO A 181 11.50 18.26 -26.50
CA PRO A 181 11.55 18.07 -27.95
C PRO A 181 10.28 17.37 -28.46
N ASP A 182 9.74 17.75 -29.62
CA ASP A 182 8.45 17.25 -30.14
C ASP A 182 8.31 15.72 -30.16
N HIS A 183 9.42 15.00 -30.28
CA HIS A 183 9.47 13.54 -30.36
C HIS A 183 9.70 12.85 -29.01
N ALA A 184 9.90 13.60 -27.93
CA ALA A 184 10.14 13.07 -26.59
C ALA A 184 8.86 13.09 -25.76
N SER A 185 8.45 11.97 -25.17
CA SER A 185 7.29 11.99 -24.26
C SER A 185 7.62 12.54 -22.87
N GLN A 186 8.91 12.56 -22.52
CA GLN A 186 9.41 12.87 -21.18
C GLN A 186 10.79 13.52 -21.24
N PHE A 187 11.03 14.49 -20.37
CA PHE A 187 12.35 15.09 -20.13
C PHE A 187 12.52 15.37 -18.65
N TRP A 188 13.66 15.00 -18.09
CA TRP A 188 13.91 15.03 -16.65
C TRP A 188 15.34 15.49 -16.40
N VAL A 189 15.49 16.39 -15.43
CA VAL A 189 16.79 16.83 -14.91
C VAL A 189 16.74 16.70 -13.41
N ARG A 190 17.73 16.00 -12.85
CA ARG A 190 17.97 15.91 -11.41
C ARG A 190 19.23 16.68 -11.08
N THR A 191 19.11 17.58 -10.12
CA THR A 191 20.21 18.41 -9.62
C THR A 191 20.32 18.23 -8.11
N VAL A 192 21.54 18.18 -7.61
CA VAL A 192 21.85 18.07 -6.17
C VAL A 192 22.65 19.30 -5.78
N ASP A 193 22.27 19.95 -4.68
CA ASP A 193 22.97 21.11 -4.13
C ASP A 193 23.16 21.01 -2.61
N ILE A 194 23.58 22.10 -1.98
CA ILE A 194 23.81 22.17 -0.53
C ILE A 194 22.52 22.16 0.31
N HIS A 195 21.37 22.44 -0.30
CA HIS A 195 20.07 22.55 0.36
C HIS A 195 19.24 21.29 0.18
N GLY A 196 19.45 20.55 -0.89
CA GLY A 196 18.51 19.53 -1.30
C GLY A 196 18.84 18.84 -2.60
N GLU A 197 17.86 18.06 -3.03
CA GLU A 197 17.76 17.56 -4.37
C GLU A 197 16.55 18.18 -5.06
N THR A 198 16.74 18.61 -6.30
CA THR A 198 15.69 19.15 -7.16
C THR A 198 15.52 18.26 -8.39
N ILE A 199 14.28 17.94 -8.75
CA ILE A 199 13.95 17.33 -10.04
C ILE A 199 13.03 18.29 -10.79
N SER A 200 13.42 18.64 -12.01
CA SER A 200 12.57 19.30 -13.00
C SER A 200 12.20 18.28 -14.07
N ALA A 201 10.91 18.05 -14.28
CA ALA A 201 10.42 17.10 -15.25
C ALA A 201 9.30 17.69 -16.10
N SER A 202 9.31 17.37 -17.39
CA SER A 202 8.26 17.70 -18.36
C SER A 202 7.74 16.41 -18.98
N GLN A 203 6.43 16.23 -19.01
CA GLN A 203 5.82 15.00 -19.51
C GLN A 203 4.54 15.24 -20.31
N ARG A 204 4.49 14.61 -21.49
CA ARG A 204 3.28 14.48 -22.31
C ARG A 204 2.41 13.35 -21.76
N VAL A 205 1.14 13.66 -21.52
CA VAL A 205 0.14 12.74 -21.01
C VAL A 205 -1.01 12.67 -22.02
N GLN A 206 -1.29 11.46 -22.51
CA GLN A 206 -2.35 11.22 -23.49
C GLN A 206 -3.61 10.72 -22.80
N PHE A 207 -4.74 11.36 -23.12
CA PHE A 207 -6.08 10.95 -22.77
C PHE A 207 -6.71 10.26 -23.96
N THR A 208 -7.26 9.07 -23.74
CA THR A 208 -8.03 8.37 -24.78
C THR A 208 -9.40 9.03 -24.98
N THR A 209 -10.07 8.75 -26.10
CA THR A 209 -11.44 9.25 -26.35
C THR A 209 -12.35 8.95 -25.17
N ALA A 210 -13.12 9.97 -24.76
CA ALA A 210 -14.02 9.92 -23.61
C ALA A 210 -13.37 9.69 -22.23
N GLN A 211 -12.03 9.64 -22.15
CA GLN A 211 -11.33 9.52 -20.88
C GLN A 211 -11.22 10.88 -20.20
N ARG A 212 -11.67 10.96 -18.94
CA ARG A 212 -11.62 12.19 -18.15
C ARG A 212 -10.50 12.20 -17.11
N HIS A 213 -10.04 11.03 -16.67
CA HIS A 213 -9.09 10.91 -15.55
C HIS A 213 -7.89 10.11 -16.01
N GLN A 214 -6.69 10.58 -15.66
CA GLN A 214 -5.43 9.91 -15.95
C GLN A 214 -4.50 10.08 -14.75
N HIS A 215 -3.71 9.04 -14.48
CA HIS A 215 -2.73 9.05 -13.40
C HIS A 215 -1.33 9.14 -13.98
N LEU A 216 -0.51 9.96 -13.36
CA LEU A 216 0.91 10.06 -13.68
C LEU A 216 1.75 9.61 -12.50
N HIS A 217 2.58 8.60 -12.74
CA HIS A 217 3.47 8.01 -11.74
C HIS A 217 4.91 8.33 -12.07
N LEU A 218 5.63 8.89 -11.10
CA LEU A 218 7.03 9.25 -11.22
C LEU A 218 7.78 8.53 -10.11
N SER A 219 8.80 7.75 -10.47
CA SER A 219 9.63 7.00 -9.52
C SER A 219 11.03 7.58 -9.46
N PHE A 220 11.61 7.68 -8.26
CA PHE A 220 12.95 8.22 -8.04
C PHE A 220 13.92 7.09 -7.71
N VAL A 221 14.92 6.91 -8.58
CA VAL A 221 16.02 5.95 -8.34
C VAL A 221 17.35 6.65 -8.59
N PRO A 222 18.21 6.83 -7.57
CA PRO A 222 17.96 6.55 -6.15
C PRO A 222 16.84 7.41 -5.55
N GLY A 223 16.27 7.00 -4.41
CA GLY A 223 15.28 7.79 -3.68
C GLY A 223 15.83 9.16 -3.26
N LEU A 224 14.93 10.09 -2.95
CA LEU A 224 15.23 11.43 -2.46
C LEU A 224 15.60 11.40 -0.96
N PRO A 225 16.35 12.39 -0.45
CA PRO A 225 16.77 12.44 0.95
C PRO A 225 15.62 12.60 1.96
N SER A 226 14.46 13.07 1.49
CA SER A 226 13.25 13.28 2.30
C SER A 226 12.00 13.24 1.42
N ILE A 227 10.80 13.26 2.05
CA ILE A 227 9.53 13.37 1.32
C ILE A 227 9.50 14.74 0.62
N PRO A 228 9.33 14.81 -0.71
CA PRO A 228 9.50 16.05 -1.43
C PRO A 228 8.30 17.01 -1.32
N HIS A 229 8.60 18.28 -1.56
CA HIS A 229 7.64 19.28 -2.02
C HIS A 229 7.47 19.13 -3.54
N VAL A 230 6.22 19.14 -4.00
CA VAL A 230 5.88 18.92 -5.42
C VAL A 230 4.98 20.05 -5.87
N LYS A 231 5.29 20.62 -7.03
CA LYS A 231 4.44 21.55 -7.76
C LYS A 231 4.31 21.04 -9.19
N ALA A 232 3.09 21.05 -9.72
CA ALA A 232 2.82 20.66 -11.10
C ALA A 232 2.02 21.76 -11.78
N THR A 233 2.37 22.05 -13.03
CA THR A 233 1.76 23.12 -13.84
C THR A 233 1.49 22.61 -15.24
N LEU A 234 0.32 22.93 -15.79
CA LEU A 234 -0.01 22.71 -17.19
C LEU A 234 0.79 23.70 -18.05
N LEU A 235 1.51 23.18 -19.05
CA LEU A 235 2.20 23.99 -20.06
C LEU A 235 1.38 24.11 -21.35
N GLU A 236 0.88 22.98 -21.86
CA GLU A 236 0.14 22.92 -23.12
C GLU A 236 -0.99 21.89 -23.05
N GLY A 237 -2.02 22.08 -23.89
CA GLY A 237 -3.18 21.19 -23.99
C GLY A 237 -4.47 21.76 -23.37
N PRO A 238 -5.54 20.96 -23.31
CA PRO A 238 -6.81 21.34 -22.70
C PRO A 238 -6.69 21.57 -21.19
N ASP A 239 -7.64 22.34 -20.65
CA ASP A 239 -7.69 22.65 -19.23
C ASP A 239 -7.88 21.39 -18.37
N VAL A 240 -6.95 21.19 -17.43
CA VAL A 240 -6.83 19.99 -16.61
C VAL A 240 -6.55 20.37 -15.16
N GLU A 241 -7.33 19.80 -14.25
CA GLU A 241 -7.11 19.87 -12.82
C GLU A 241 -6.01 18.87 -12.44
N ILE A 242 -4.90 19.35 -11.89
CA ILE A 242 -3.76 18.53 -11.47
C ILE A 242 -3.69 18.50 -9.95
N THR A 243 -3.82 17.31 -9.37
CA THR A 243 -3.75 17.10 -7.92
C THR A 243 -2.62 16.14 -7.57
N VAL A 244 -1.84 16.47 -6.54
CA VAL A 244 -0.84 15.53 -6.01
C VAL A 244 -1.51 14.53 -5.09
N ALA A 245 -1.71 13.31 -5.56
CA ALA A 245 -2.44 12.26 -4.85
C ALA A 245 -1.56 11.51 -3.84
N GLU A 246 -0.27 11.36 -4.14
CA GLU A 246 0.68 10.70 -3.24
C GLU A 246 2.08 11.29 -3.38
N LYS A 247 2.81 11.38 -2.26
CA LYS A 247 4.22 11.78 -2.21
C LYS A 247 5.00 10.90 -1.25
N GLN A 248 6.05 10.27 -1.76
CA GLN A 248 7.03 9.49 -1.00
C GLN A 248 8.43 9.93 -1.43
N ASP A 249 9.44 9.59 -0.64
CA ASP A 249 10.86 9.82 -0.98
C ASP A 249 11.31 8.99 -2.21
N PHE A 250 10.63 7.89 -2.54
CA PHE A 250 10.92 7.07 -3.72
C PHE A 250 9.99 7.32 -4.92
N GLY A 251 8.99 8.20 -4.81
CA GLY A 251 8.10 8.49 -5.94
C GLY A 251 6.88 9.34 -5.61
N ILE A 252 6.18 9.81 -6.65
CA ILE A 252 4.96 10.61 -6.54
C ILE A 252 3.88 10.13 -7.51
N ARG A 253 2.62 10.38 -7.16
CA ARG A 253 1.45 10.18 -8.04
C ARG A 253 0.70 11.49 -8.22
N LEU A 254 0.52 11.90 -9.46
CA LEU A 254 -0.37 13.00 -9.83
C LEU A 254 -1.66 12.43 -10.44
N ASP A 255 -2.78 13.01 -10.03
CA ASP A 255 -4.09 12.76 -10.63
C ASP A 255 -4.42 13.94 -11.54
N LEU A 256 -4.64 13.66 -12.82
CA LEU A 256 -5.01 14.62 -13.84
C LEU A 256 -6.48 14.40 -14.21
N LYS A 257 -7.28 15.46 -14.15
CA LYS A 257 -8.70 15.41 -14.46
C LYS A 257 -9.08 16.49 -15.45
N LEU A 258 -9.53 16.09 -16.63
CA LEU A 258 -10.04 17.02 -17.63
C LEU A 258 -11.34 17.66 -17.16
N ASN A 259 -11.48 18.96 -17.43
CA ASN A 259 -12.70 19.69 -17.10
C ASN A 259 -13.88 19.25 -17.96
N HIS A 260 -13.61 18.86 -19.21
CA HIS A 260 -14.57 18.35 -20.17
C HIS A 260 -14.17 16.97 -20.72
N THR A 261 -15.14 16.23 -21.24
CA THR A 261 -14.92 14.99 -21.97
C THR A 261 -14.72 15.31 -23.45
N TYR A 262 -13.67 14.78 -24.07
CA TYR A 262 -13.35 15.00 -25.49
C TYR A 262 -13.66 13.74 -26.31
N GLU A 263 -14.18 13.95 -27.53
CA GLU A 263 -14.50 12.86 -28.48
C GLU A 263 -13.27 12.37 -29.27
N GLU A 264 -12.20 13.14 -29.24
CA GLU A 264 -10.90 12.81 -29.84
C GLU A 264 -9.85 12.61 -28.74
N PRO A 265 -8.79 11.82 -28.98
CA PRO A 265 -7.69 11.70 -28.04
C PRO A 265 -6.98 13.04 -27.88
N VAL A 266 -6.64 13.39 -26.65
CA VAL A 266 -6.02 14.69 -26.36
C VAL A 266 -4.73 14.52 -25.58
N GLU A 267 -3.75 15.35 -25.87
CA GLU A 267 -2.48 15.39 -25.17
C GLU A 267 -2.38 16.66 -24.31
N VAL A 268 -1.85 16.50 -23.10
CA VAL A 268 -1.46 17.62 -22.23
C VAL A 268 0.03 17.51 -21.92
N LEU A 269 0.71 18.66 -21.88
CA LEU A 269 2.09 18.77 -21.43
C LEU A 269 2.12 19.34 -20.02
N VAL A 270 2.69 18.59 -19.08
CA VAL A 270 2.79 18.99 -17.67
C VAL A 270 4.25 19.18 -17.29
N GLN A 271 4.54 20.30 -16.64
CA GLN A 271 5.81 20.54 -15.96
C GLN A 271 5.67 20.26 -14.47
N ILE A 272 6.69 19.63 -13.90
CA ILE A 272 6.69 19.10 -12.55
C ILE A 272 8.00 19.51 -11.89
N GLU A 273 7.90 20.26 -10.81
CA GLU A 273 9.01 20.71 -9.98
C GLU A 273 8.95 20.00 -8.64
N ILE A 274 10.04 19.34 -8.28
CA ILE A 274 10.15 18.50 -7.09
C ILE A 274 11.38 18.97 -6.32
N PHE A 275 11.22 19.21 -5.02
CA PHE A 275 12.32 19.59 -4.13
C PHE A 275 12.29 18.75 -2.85
N ALA A 276 13.41 18.15 -2.49
CA ALA A 276 13.59 17.42 -1.24
C ALA A 276 14.77 17.99 -0.46
N GLU A 277 14.53 18.40 0.78
CA GLU A 277 15.56 18.94 1.66
C GLU A 277 16.48 17.83 2.17
N ILE A 278 17.78 18.10 2.27
CA ILE A 278 18.73 17.18 2.92
C ILE A 278 18.38 17.11 4.40
N ARG A 279 18.07 15.93 4.93
CA ARG A 279 17.94 15.74 6.38
C ARG A 279 19.27 16.09 7.04
N GLN A 280 19.31 17.21 7.77
CA GLN A 280 20.42 17.48 8.67
C GLN A 280 20.47 16.33 9.67
N ALA A 281 21.59 15.61 9.71
CA ALA A 281 21.83 14.60 10.72
C ALA A 281 21.83 15.29 12.08
N ALA A 282 20.79 15.03 12.87
CA ALA A 282 20.68 15.44 14.27
C ALA A 282 21.49 14.51 15.16
#